data_AF-A0AAV8X2Z6-F1
#
_entry.id   AF-A0AAV8X2Z6-F1
#
_cell.length_a   1.000
_cell.length_b   1.000
_cell.length_c   1.000
_cell.angle_alpha   90.00
_cell.angle_beta   90.00
_cell.angle_gamma   90.00
#
_symmetry.space_group_name_H-M   'P 1'
#
loop_
_entity.id
_entity.type
_entity.pdbx_description
1 polymer ?
#
loop_
_entity_poly.entity_id
_entity_poly.type
_entity_poly.pdbx_seq_one_letter_code
_entity_poly.pdbx_strand_id
1 'polypeptide(L)'
;MKINDNYKNSLAFAQNGSIITDAIYKKLLENCFSVLIGKEEVYSINSLYNSKPDVIKGFYAALLAVSAEFARNNLNREEILQFLTSDCSFTQQRAKIYVEFFENDRRGLEIALLNIGNCLPHVTDVKWKIDYIVKVR
;
A
#
# COMPACT_ATOMS: atom_id res chain seq x y z
N MET A 1 -1.09 -8.72 16.12
CA MET A 1 -0.45 -7.64 15.34
C MET A 1 -1.14 -6.30 15.67
N LYS A 2 -0.38 -5.23 15.99
CA LYS A 2 -0.96 -3.89 16.23
C LYS A 2 -0.82 -3.02 14.97
N ILE A 3 -1.76 -3.13 14.04
CA ILE A 3 -1.88 -2.18 12.93
C ILE A 3 -2.52 -0.90 13.45
N ASN A 4 -1.94 0.24 13.07
CA ASN A 4 -2.47 1.57 13.39
C ASN A 4 -3.92 1.71 12.91
N ASP A 5 -4.81 2.16 13.80
CA ASP A 5 -6.24 2.28 13.51
C ASP A 5 -6.54 3.25 12.35
N ASN A 6 -5.65 4.22 12.09
CA ASN A 6 -5.74 5.10 10.92
C ASN A 6 -5.69 4.32 9.59
N TYR A 7 -4.87 3.27 9.52
CA TYR A 7 -4.79 2.42 8.33
C TYR A 7 -6.02 1.53 8.19
N LYS A 8 -6.57 1.01 9.30
CA LYS A 8 -7.83 0.24 9.27
C LYS A 8 -8.99 1.10 8.77
N ASN A 9 -9.10 2.33 9.27
CA ASN A 9 -10.12 3.29 8.84
C ASN A 9 -9.97 3.66 7.36
N SER A 10 -8.72 3.80 6.89
CA SER A 10 -8.43 4.05 5.48
C SER A 10 -8.78 2.85 4.59
N LEU A 11 -8.49 1.64 5.06
CA LEU A 11 -8.83 0.39 4.37
C LEU A 11 -10.34 0.15 4.31
N ALA A 12 -11.11 0.58 5.31
CA ALA A 12 -12.57 0.49 5.31
C ALA A 12 -13.21 1.21 4.10
N PHE A 13 -12.53 2.21 3.51
CA PHE A 13 -13.00 2.84 2.27
C PHE A 13 -13.03 1.88 1.07
N ALA A 14 -12.40 0.70 1.16
CA ALA A 14 -12.53 -0.37 0.18
C ALA A 14 -13.97 -0.89 0.04
N GLN A 15 -14.91 -0.59 0.93
CA GLN A 15 -16.32 -0.93 0.72
C GLN A 15 -17.04 0.05 -0.20
N ASN A 16 -16.53 1.28 -0.33
CA ASN A 16 -17.19 2.32 -1.12
C ASN A 16 -16.96 2.10 -2.62
N GLY A 17 -17.75 1.21 -3.21
CA GLY A 17 -17.73 0.91 -4.65
C GLY A 17 -17.99 2.11 -5.56
N SER A 18 -18.52 3.21 -5.03
CA SER A 18 -18.68 4.49 -5.74
C SER A 18 -17.37 5.28 -5.89
N ILE A 19 -16.41 5.09 -4.99
CA ILE A 19 -15.11 5.79 -4.99
C ILE A 19 -14.01 4.85 -5.48
N ILE A 20 -13.98 3.62 -4.98
CA ILE A 20 -13.02 2.59 -5.34
C ILE A 20 -13.77 1.49 -6.09
N THR A 21 -13.85 1.62 -7.41
CA THR A 21 -14.37 0.55 -8.27
C THR A 21 -13.44 -0.65 -8.26
N ASP A 22 -13.94 -1.83 -8.65
CA ASP A 22 -13.12 -3.05 -8.67
C ASP A 22 -11.93 -2.94 -9.63
N ALA A 23 -12.07 -2.17 -10.72
CA ALA A 23 -10.98 -1.88 -11.65
C ALA A 23 -9.88 -1.03 -11.00
N ILE A 24 -10.26 0.02 -10.25
CA ILE A 24 -9.31 0.87 -9.53
C ILE A 24 -8.62 0.07 -8.42
N TYR A 25 -9.39 -0.74 -7.68
CA TYR A 25 -8.86 -1.59 -6.63
C TYR A 25 -7.76 -2.53 -7.15
N LYS A 26 -8.00 -3.24 -8.26
CA LYS A 26 -6.99 -4.13 -8.86
C LYS A 26 -5.73 -3.38 -9.29
N LYS A 27 -5.88 -2.22 -9.96
CA LYS A 27 -4.74 -1.39 -10.36
C LYS A 27 -3.92 -0.89 -9.17
N LEU A 28 -4.59 -0.53 -8.07
CA LEU A 28 -3.93 -0.11 -6.83
C LEU A 28 -3.19 -1.27 -6.16
N LEU A 29 -3.74 -2.49 -6.20
CA LEU A 29 -3.03 -3.69 -5.71
C LEU A 29 -1.81 -4.02 -6.57
N GLU A 30 -1.95 -4.00 -7.90
CA GLU A 30 -0.84 -4.22 -8.83
C GLU A 30 0.30 -3.23 -8.58
N ASN A 31 -0.02 -1.94 -8.42
CA ASN A 31 0.95 -0.92 -8.02
C ASN A 31 1.55 -1.19 -6.63
N CYS A 32 0.73 -1.58 -5.65
CA CYS A 32 1.17 -1.81 -4.27
C CYS A 32 2.26 -2.88 -4.22
N PHE A 33 1.98 -4.06 -4.79
CA PHE A 33 2.94 -5.16 -4.77
C PHE A 33 4.14 -4.91 -5.69
N SER A 34 3.96 -4.26 -6.85
CA SER A 34 5.08 -3.87 -7.71
C SER A 34 6.08 -2.96 -6.98
N VAL A 35 5.57 -1.92 -6.30
CA VAL A 35 6.40 -0.97 -5.55
C VAL A 35 7.08 -1.64 -4.35
N LEU A 36 6.38 -2.51 -3.61
CA LEU A 36 6.97 -3.20 -2.47
C LEU A 36 8.09 -4.16 -2.85
N ILE A 37 8.07 -4.72 -4.08
CA ILE A 37 9.16 -5.56 -4.62
C ILE A 37 10.30 -4.71 -5.21
N GLY A 38 10.17 -3.38 -5.22
CA GLY A 38 11.18 -2.45 -5.76
C GLY A 38 11.08 -2.23 -7.27
N LYS A 39 9.94 -2.51 -7.89
CA LYS A 39 9.64 -2.16 -9.29
C LYS A 39 8.94 -0.80 -9.36
N GLU A 40 8.95 -0.18 -10.54
CA GLU A 40 8.21 1.06 -10.77
C GLU A 40 6.69 0.85 -10.72
N GLU A 41 5.94 1.92 -10.45
CA GLU A 41 4.48 1.92 -10.51
C GLU A 41 4.00 1.57 -11.92
N VAL A 42 3.16 0.54 -12.05
CA VAL A 42 2.61 0.09 -13.35
C VAL A 42 1.64 1.12 -13.93
N TYR A 43 0.86 1.77 -13.06
CA TYR A 43 -0.08 2.81 -13.43
C TYR A 43 0.22 4.08 -12.65
N SER A 44 0.18 5.25 -13.31
CA SER A 44 0.29 6.53 -12.61
C SER A 44 -0.89 6.70 -11.66
N ILE A 45 -0.63 6.91 -10.36
CA ILE A 45 -1.70 7.11 -9.37
C ILE A 45 -2.63 8.28 -9.72
N ASN A 46 -2.10 9.29 -10.43
CA ASN A 46 -2.83 10.45 -10.91
C ASN A 46 -3.93 10.11 -11.92
N SER A 47 -3.80 8.98 -12.62
CA SER A 47 -4.81 8.46 -13.56
C SER A 47 -5.89 7.61 -12.87
N LEU A 48 -5.70 7.25 -11.60
CA LEU A 48 -6.57 6.33 -10.87
C LEU A 48 -7.64 7.05 -10.05
N TYR A 49 -7.55 8.38 -9.89
CA TYR A 49 -8.53 9.17 -9.15
C TYR A 49 -9.20 10.22 -10.04
N ASN A 50 -10.52 10.36 -9.89
CA ASN A 50 -11.29 11.41 -10.56
C ASN A 50 -11.45 12.64 -9.64
N SER A 51 -12.15 12.50 -8.52
CA SER A 51 -12.59 13.65 -7.70
C SER A 51 -12.11 13.64 -6.24
N LYS A 52 -11.57 12.51 -5.74
CA LYS A 52 -11.14 12.36 -4.33
C LYS A 52 -9.74 11.76 -4.23
N PRO A 53 -8.68 12.52 -4.59
CA PRO A 53 -7.31 12.04 -4.53
C PRO A 53 -6.88 11.63 -3.11
N ASP A 54 -7.35 12.35 -2.09
CA ASP A 54 -6.94 12.13 -0.70
C ASP A 54 -7.37 10.76 -0.18
N VAL A 55 -8.57 10.31 -0.54
CA VAL A 55 -9.10 8.99 -0.15
C VAL A 55 -8.31 7.87 -0.84
N ILE A 56 -8.01 8.04 -2.13
CA ILE A 56 -7.29 7.02 -2.91
C ILE A 56 -5.83 6.93 -2.45
N LYS A 57 -5.17 8.07 -2.20
CA LYS A 57 -3.80 8.10 -1.67
C LYS A 57 -3.74 7.54 -0.25
N GLY A 58 -4.69 7.89 0.61
CA GLY A 58 -4.79 7.34 1.96
C GLY A 58 -5.01 5.82 1.96
N PHE A 59 -5.90 5.34 1.09
CA PHE A 59 -6.12 3.91 0.89
C PHE A 59 -4.87 3.19 0.35
N TYR A 60 -4.20 3.76 -0.65
CA TYR A 60 -2.98 3.20 -1.21
C TYR A 60 -1.83 3.15 -0.19
N ALA A 61 -1.64 4.21 0.59
CA ALA A 61 -0.67 4.24 1.67
C ALA A 61 -0.99 3.18 2.75
N ALA A 62 -2.26 3.00 3.08
CA ALA A 62 -2.69 1.97 4.01
C ALA A 62 -2.44 0.56 3.46
N LEU A 63 -2.68 0.31 2.17
CA LEU A 63 -2.35 -0.96 1.52
C LEU A 63 -0.85 -1.26 1.62
N LEU A 64 0.01 -0.30 1.27
CA LEU A 64 1.47 -0.47 1.33
C LEU A 64 1.93 -0.82 2.76
N ALA A 65 1.46 -0.04 3.75
CA ALA A 65 1.84 -0.23 5.14
C ALA A 65 1.38 -1.59 5.67
N VAL A 66 0.13 -1.97 5.40
CA VAL A 66 -0.45 -3.22 5.89
C VAL A 66 0.16 -4.43 5.19
N SER A 67 0.39 -4.38 3.89
CA SER A 67 1.14 -5.43 3.16
C SER A 67 2.53 -5.65 3.74
N ALA A 68 3.27 -4.58 4.04
CA ALA A 68 4.59 -4.67 4.65
C ALA A 68 4.54 -5.23 6.08
N GLU A 69 3.52 -4.88 6.87
CA GLU A 69 3.28 -5.47 8.20
C GLU A 69 2.97 -6.97 8.11
N PHE A 70 2.11 -7.39 7.17
CA PHE A 70 1.79 -8.81 6.99
C PHE A 70 3.03 -9.63 6.64
N ALA A 71 3.85 -9.13 5.70
CA ALA A 71 5.09 -9.79 5.31
C ALA A 71 6.10 -9.84 6.46
N ARG A 72 6.26 -8.75 7.22
CA ARG A 72 7.16 -8.70 8.38
C ARG A 72 6.75 -9.64 9.52
N ASN A 73 5.44 -9.83 9.75
CA ASN A 73 4.93 -10.74 10.76
C ASN A 73 4.74 -12.18 10.22
N ASN A 74 5.11 -12.44 8.96
CA ASN A 74 4.99 -13.73 8.28
C ASN A 74 3.59 -14.34 8.38
N LEU A 75 2.54 -13.53 8.17
CA LEU A 75 1.16 -13.98 8.32
C LEU A 75 0.75 -15.02 7.27
N ASN A 76 -0.14 -15.91 7.68
CA ASN A 76 -0.73 -16.93 6.81
C ASN A 76 -1.95 -16.39 6.06
N ARG A 77 -2.32 -17.09 4.98
CA ARG A 77 -3.49 -16.79 4.15
C ARG A 77 -4.77 -16.62 4.99
N GLU A 78 -5.05 -17.54 5.93
CA GLU A 78 -6.27 -17.44 6.74
C GLU A 78 -6.26 -16.23 7.66
N GLU A 79 -5.10 -15.90 8.24
CA GLU A 79 -4.94 -14.76 9.15
C GLU A 79 -5.13 -13.43 8.41
N ILE A 80 -4.59 -13.32 7.19
CA ILE A 80 -4.77 -12.14 6.33
C ILE A 80 -6.25 -12.02 5.93
N LEU A 81 -6.90 -13.10 5.51
CA LEU A 81 -8.33 -13.10 5.19
C LEU A 81 -9.14 -12.62 6.38
N GLN A 82 -8.91 -13.22 7.56
CA GLN A 82 -9.64 -12.90 8.79
C GLN A 82 -9.47 -11.43 9.18
N PHE A 83 -8.25 -10.89 9.10
CA PHE A 83 -7.98 -9.48 9.39
C PHE A 83 -8.71 -8.55 8.41
N LEU A 84 -8.61 -8.83 7.10
CA LEU A 84 -9.24 -7.99 6.08
C LEU A 84 -10.76 -7.99 6.21
N THR A 85 -11.38 -9.15 6.48
CA THR A 85 -12.84 -9.25 6.61
C THR A 85 -13.35 -8.72 7.94
N SER A 86 -12.67 -9.02 9.06
CA SER A 86 -13.16 -8.70 10.41
C SER A 86 -12.82 -7.28 10.83
N ASP A 87 -11.59 -6.83 10.55
CA ASP A 87 -11.07 -5.57 11.08
C ASP A 87 -11.11 -4.43 10.06
N CYS A 88 -11.09 -4.75 8.76
CA CYS A 88 -11.09 -3.75 7.67
C CYS A 88 -12.39 -3.74 6.86
N SER A 89 -13.36 -4.58 7.23
CA SER A 89 -14.66 -4.69 6.56
C SER A 89 -14.56 -5.01 5.06
N PHE A 90 -13.54 -5.74 4.59
CA PHE A 90 -13.47 -6.09 3.17
C PHE A 90 -14.59 -7.06 2.80
N THR A 91 -15.17 -6.89 1.62
CA THR A 91 -15.97 -7.97 1.02
C THR A 91 -15.11 -9.20 0.82
N GLN A 92 -15.70 -10.39 0.97
CA GLN A 92 -14.98 -11.65 0.83
C GLN A 92 -14.26 -11.78 -0.53
N GLN A 93 -14.86 -11.23 -1.61
CA GLN A 93 -14.26 -11.22 -2.94
C GLN A 93 -12.99 -10.36 -3.00
N ARG A 94 -13.03 -9.12 -2.48
CA ARG A 94 -11.85 -8.23 -2.46
C ARG A 94 -10.73 -8.77 -1.57
N ALA A 95 -11.08 -9.38 -0.44
CA ALA A 95 -10.11 -10.02 0.44
C ALA A 95 -9.42 -11.22 -0.24
N LYS A 96 -10.16 -12.05 -0.98
CA LYS A 96 -9.57 -13.15 -1.77
C LYS A 96 -8.60 -12.65 -2.83
N ILE A 97 -9.00 -11.62 -3.59
CA ILE A 97 -8.12 -11.00 -4.61
C ILE A 97 -6.85 -10.49 -3.96
N TYR A 98 -6.94 -9.76 -2.84
CA TYR A 98 -5.77 -9.27 -2.12
C TYR A 98 -4.79 -10.40 -1.78
N VAL A 99 -5.33 -11.49 -1.22
CA VAL A 99 -4.55 -12.64 -0.78
C VAL A 99 -3.88 -13.37 -1.94
N GLU A 100 -4.55 -13.46 -3.09
CA GLU A 100 -3.95 -14.00 -4.31
C GLU A 100 -2.73 -13.18 -4.74
N PHE A 101 -2.86 -11.85 -4.77
CA PHE A 101 -1.72 -10.96 -5.06
C PHE A 101 -0.60 -11.10 -4.03
N PHE A 102 -0.94 -11.12 -2.74
CA PHE A 102 0.04 -11.27 -1.67
C PHE A 102 0.84 -12.58 -1.79
N GLU A 103 0.17 -13.70 -2.05
CA GLU A 103 0.84 -15.01 -2.19
C GLU A 103 1.69 -15.11 -3.45
N ASN A 104 1.24 -14.52 -4.56
CA ASN A 104 2.01 -14.49 -5.81
C ASN A 104 3.33 -13.73 -5.63
N ASP A 105 3.29 -12.63 -4.90
CA ASP A 105 4.44 -11.73 -4.71
C ASP A 105 5.17 -11.94 -3.37
N ARG A 106 4.75 -12.91 -2.56
CA ARG A 106 5.26 -13.17 -1.19
C ARG A 106 6.78 -13.28 -1.13
N ARG A 107 7.38 -14.09 -2.01
CA ARG A 107 8.84 -14.24 -2.09
C ARG A 107 9.54 -12.93 -2.45
N GLY A 108 8.94 -12.14 -3.34
CA GLY A 108 9.48 -10.83 -3.71
C GLY A 108 9.48 -9.86 -2.53
N LEU A 109 8.40 -9.86 -1.74
CA LEU A 109 8.29 -9.05 -0.53
C LEU A 109 9.31 -9.45 0.54
N GLU A 110 9.49 -10.75 0.76
CA GLU A 110 10.49 -11.27 1.72
C GLU A 110 11.91 -10.84 1.32
N ILE A 111 12.26 -10.96 0.04
CA ILE A 111 13.56 -10.51 -0.49
C ILE A 111 13.72 -8.98 -0.31
N ALA A 112 12.69 -8.21 -0.65
CA ALA A 112 12.72 -6.75 -0.50
C ALA A 112 12.92 -6.33 0.96
N LEU A 113 12.22 -6.97 1.90
CA LEU A 113 12.35 -6.70 3.34
C LEU A 113 13.74 -7.10 3.88
N LEU A 114 14.31 -8.21 3.43
CA LEU A 114 15.67 -8.62 3.79
C LEU A 114 16.70 -7.55 3.38
N ASN A 115 16.52 -6.94 2.21
CA ASN A 115 17.41 -5.91 1.70
C ASN A 115 17.31 -4.57 2.47
N ILE A 116 16.15 -4.25 3.04
CA ILE A 116 15.96 -3.02 3.86
C ILE A 116 16.71 -3.11 5.20
N GLY A 117 16.87 -4.32 5.77
CA GLY A 117 17.50 -4.52 7.08
C GLY A 117 19.02 -4.70 7.09
N ASN A 118 19.63 -5.01 5.94
CA ASN A 118 21.04 -5.40 5.86
C ASN A 118 22.01 -4.25 5.50
N CYS A 119 21.49 -3.06 5.22
CA CYS A 119 22.31 -1.88 4.97
C CYS A 119 22.05 -0.83 6.05
N LEU A 120 23.11 -0.31 6.68
CA LEU A 120 23.00 0.94 7.43
C LEU A 120 22.40 2.01 6.48
N PRO A 121 21.58 2.96 6.96
CA PRO A 121 21.00 3.97 6.10
C PRO A 121 22.10 4.89 5.56
N HIS A 122 22.74 4.49 4.47
CA HIS A 122 23.60 5.35 3.69
C HIS A 122 22.66 6.20 2.84
N VAL A 123 22.36 7.39 3.34
CA VAL A 123 21.66 8.42 2.58
C VAL A 123 22.53 8.75 1.37
N THR A 124 22.28 8.10 0.23
CA THR A 124 23.17 8.16 -0.94
C THR A 124 22.66 9.08 -2.05
N ASP A 125 21.38 9.49 -2.03
CA ASP A 125 20.79 10.26 -3.13
C ASP A 125 19.70 11.27 -2.70
N VAL A 126 19.96 12.11 -1.69
CA VAL A 126 18.99 13.18 -1.37
C VAL A 126 19.31 14.40 -2.22
N LYS A 127 18.42 14.71 -3.17
CA LYS A 127 18.42 15.99 -3.88
C LYS A 127 17.76 17.05 -3.00
N TRP A 128 18.57 17.84 -2.32
CA TRP A 128 18.09 18.97 -1.52
C TRP A 128 17.82 20.13 -2.49
N LYS A 129 16.60 20.67 -2.51
CA LYS A 129 16.28 21.92 -3.21
C LYS A 129 16.01 22.98 -2.16
N ILE A 130 16.88 24.00 -2.09
CA ILE A 130 16.63 25.21 -1.31
C ILE A 130 15.80 26.14 -2.18
N ASP A 131 14.52 26.30 -1.87
CA ASP A 131 13.71 27.41 -2.37
C ASP A 131 13.86 28.59 -1.40
N TYR A 132 14.42 29.70 -1.88
CA TYR A 132 14.54 30.94 -1.11
C TYR A 132 13.58 31.99 -1.68
N ILE A 133 12.95 32.77 -0.79
CA ILE A 133 12.14 33.94 -1.16
C ILE A 133 12.90 35.18 -0.68
N VAL A 134 13.42 35.98 -1.61
CA VAL A 134 13.95 37.31 -1.28
C VAL A 134 12.75 38.25 -1.11
N LYS A 135 12.47 38.68 0.12
CA LYS A 135 11.58 39.81 0.34
C LYS A 135 12.35 41.09 0.05
N VAL A 136 11.99 41.77 -1.04
CA VAL A 136 12.48 43.12 -1.33
C VAL A 136 11.68 44.11 -0.46
N ARG A 137 12.39 45.06 0.14
CA ARG A 137 11.87 46.09 1.04
C ARG A 137 11.26 47.25 0.26
#